data_AF-A0A353Q3K5-F1
#
_entry.id   AF-A0A353Q3K5-F1
#
_cell.length_a   1.000
_cell.length_b   1.000
_cell.length_c   1.000
_cell.angle_alpha   90.00
_cell.angle_beta   90.00
_cell.angle_gamma   90.00
#
_symmetry.space_group_name_H-M   'P 1'
#
loop_
_entity.id
_entity.type
_entity.pdbx_description
1 polymer ?
#
loop_
_entity_poly.entity_id
_entity_poly.type
_entity_poly.pdbx_seq_one_letter_code
_entity_poly.pdbx_strand_id
1 'polypeptide(L)' 'ADVYSSKALRATMGSIFHIPIVFYDNFKEASFELKNNDYRLYSTSPEAKKYLYDCNFKDNTAIVIGNEARGMSKDDIELC' A
#
# COMPACT_ATOMS: atom_id res chain seq x y z
N ALA A 1 5.69 11.83 -3.67
CA ALA A 1 4.91 12.88 -2.96
C ALA A 1 5.51 13.04 -1.57
N ASP A 2 5.58 14.26 -1.04
CA ASP A 2 6.18 14.50 0.29
C ASP A 2 5.11 14.46 1.40
N VAL A 3 5.25 13.47 2.29
CA VAL A 3 4.35 13.22 3.42
C VAL A 3 4.52 14.25 4.55
N TYR A 4 5.61 15.02 4.59
CA TYR A 4 5.87 16.02 5.63
C TYR A 4 5.51 17.45 5.21
N SER A 5 4.97 17.62 3.99
CA SER A 5 4.46 18.91 3.53
C SER A 5 3.39 19.47 4.48
N SER A 6 3.29 20.80 4.56
CA SER A 6 2.31 21.47 5.45
C SER A 6 0.85 21.05 5.16
N LYS A 7 0.55 20.65 3.91
CA LYS A 7 -0.76 20.11 3.52
C LYS A 7 -0.99 18.73 4.15
N ALA A 8 -0.03 17.82 4.04
CA ALA A 8 -0.14 16.48 4.62
C ALA A 8 -0.17 16.53 6.16
N LEU A 9 0.65 17.38 6.76
CA LEU A 9 0.67 17.58 8.21
C LEU A 9 -0.69 18.02 8.76
N ARG A 10 -1.35 19.00 8.12
CA ARG A 10 -2.70 19.43 8.51
C ARG A 10 -3.75 18.36 8.23
N ALA A 11 -3.68 17.68 7.09
CA ALA A 11 -4.67 16.67 6.71
C ALA A 11 -4.66 15.42 7.61
N THR A 12 -3.48 15.03 8.11
CA THR A 12 -3.35 13.87 9.00
C THR A 12 -3.83 14.14 10.44
N MET A 13 -4.10 15.40 10.79
CA MET A 13 -4.58 15.81 12.12
C MET A 13 -3.71 15.26 13.27
N GLY A 14 -2.38 15.18 13.07
CA GLY A 14 -1.42 14.70 14.07
C GLY A 14 -1.12 13.19 14.03
N SER A 15 -1.88 12.40 13.25
CA SER A 15 -1.64 10.94 13.12
C SER A 15 -0.25 10.62 12.57
N ILE A 16 0.34 11.51 11.77
CA ILE A 16 1.68 11.35 11.19
C ILE A 16 2.78 11.13 12.24
N PHE A 17 2.59 11.60 13.47
CA PHE A 17 3.56 11.43 14.56
C PHE A 17 3.42 10.09 15.31
N HIS A 18 2.35 9.34 15.03
CA HIS A 18 2.00 8.14 15.78
C HIS A 18 2.07 6.87 14.89
N ILE A 19 2.04 7.05 13.57
CA ILE A 19 2.11 5.97 12.59
C ILE A 19 3.53 5.91 12.02
N PRO A 20 4.24 4.77 12.12
CA PRO A 20 5.56 4.62 11.50
C PRO A 20 5.47 4.79 9.98
N ILE A 21 6.34 5.63 9.43
CA ILE A 21 6.47 5.85 7.99
C ILE A 21 7.83 5.32 7.55
N VAL A 22 7.80 4.38 6.61
CA VAL A 22 8.98 3.78 6.00
C VAL A 22 8.98 4.13 4.52
N PHE A 23 10.13 4.55 4.00
CA PHE A 23 10.30 4.90 2.60
C PHE A 23 11.11 3.79 1.91
N TYR A 24 10.68 3.44 0.69
CA TYR A 24 11.39 2.55 -0.21
C TYR A 24 11.67 3.28 -1.52
N ASP A 25 12.78 2.96 -2.16
CA ASP A 25 13.12 3.53 -3.47
C ASP A 25 12.21 2.98 -4.57
N ASN A 26 11.74 1.74 -4.42
CA ASN A 26 10.81 1.10 -5.35
C ASN A 26 9.88 0.09 -4.65
N PHE A 27 8.74 -0.19 -5.27
CA PHE A 27 7.74 -1.11 -4.71
C PHE A 27 8.24 -2.56 -4.64
N LYS A 28 9.16 -2.96 -5.51
CA LYS A 28 9.72 -4.32 -5.52
C LYS A 28 10.45 -4.66 -4.23
N GLU A 29 11.25 -3.73 -3.71
CA GLU A 29 11.92 -3.87 -2.41
C GLU A 29 10.90 -4.02 -1.27
N ALA A 30 9.91 -3.13 -1.22
CA ALA A 30 8.85 -3.18 -0.22
C ALA A 30 8.06 -4.51 -0.26
N SER A 31 7.67 -4.94 -1.46
CA SER A 31 6.95 -6.21 -1.66
C SER A 31 7.77 -7.41 -1.21
N PHE A 32 9.07 -7.45 -1.54
CA PHE A 32 9.93 -8.56 -1.15
C PHE A 32 10.13 -8.62 0.36
N GLU A 33 10.36 -7.49 1.02
CA GLU A 33 10.49 -7.42 2.48
C GLU A 33 9.20 -7.87 3.17
N LEU A 34 8.04 -7.37 2.73
CA LEU A 34 6.75 -7.75 3.29
C LEU A 34 6.48 -9.26 3.11
N LYS A 35 6.72 -9.81 1.92
CA LYS A 35 6.56 -11.25 1.65
C LYS A 35 7.48 -12.11 2.52
N ASN A 36 8.74 -11.69 2.72
CA ASN A 36 9.68 -12.40 3.60
C ASN A 36 9.27 -12.36 5.08
N ASN A 37 8.48 -11.37 5.48
CA ASN A 37 7.89 -11.27 6.81
C ASN A 37 6.48 -11.87 6.89
N ASP A 38 6.12 -12.75 5.94
CA ASP A 38 4.85 -13.49 5.89
C ASP A 38 3.62 -12.58 5.74
N TYR A 39 3.79 -11.39 5.13
CA TYR A 39 2.66 -10.53 4.78
C TYR A 39 2.09 -10.91 3.42
N ARG A 40 0.76 -11.03 3.38
CA ARG A 40 -0.02 -11.17 2.15
C ARG A 40 -0.37 -9.79 1.59
N LEU A 41 0.03 -9.55 0.35
CA LEU A 41 -0.24 -8.30 -0.36
C LEU A 41 -1.60 -8.34 -1.05
N TYR A 42 -2.34 -7.25 -0.92
CA TYR A 42 -3.62 -7.04 -1.59
C TYR A 42 -3.59 -5.70 -2.32
N SER A 43 -3.66 -5.74 -3.64
CA SER A 43 -3.78 -4.55 -4.49
C SER A 43 -5.22 -4.35 -4.95
N THR A 44 -5.60 -3.10 -5.18
CA THR A 44 -6.89 -2.72 -5.77
C THR A 44 -6.75 -2.51 -7.27
N SER A 45 -7.58 -3.20 -8.07
CA SER A 45 -7.66 -2.99 -9.52
C SER A 45 -9.11 -3.06 -10.00
N PRO A 46 -9.54 -2.24 -10.98
CA PRO A 46 -10.82 -2.40 -11.66
C PRO A 46 -11.01 -3.79 -12.31
N GLU A 47 -9.90 -4.46 -12.63
CA GLU A 47 -9.89 -5.81 -13.23
C GLU A 47 -9.81 -6.93 -12.17
N ALA A 48 -9.96 -6.60 -10.88
CA ALA A 48 -9.87 -7.57 -9.80
C ALA A 48 -10.98 -8.63 -9.89
N LYS A 49 -10.60 -9.88 -9.60
CA LYS A 49 -11.52 -11.05 -9.67
C LYS A 49 -12.38 -11.22 -8.42
N LYS A 50 -12.04 -10.54 -7.32
CA LYS A 50 -12.72 -10.63 -6.02
C LYS A 50 -13.05 -9.24 -5.54
N TYR A 51 -14.22 -9.10 -4.91
CA TYR A 51 -14.54 -7.87 -4.18
C TYR A 51 -13.79 -7.83 -2.86
N LEU A 52 -13.60 -6.62 -2.33
CA LEU A 52 -12.98 -6.39 -1.02
C LEU A 52 -13.63 -7.24 0.08
N TYR A 53 -14.96 -7.38 0.02
CA TYR A 53 -15.76 -8.10 1.00
C TYR A 53 -15.54 -9.63 0.98
N ASP A 54 -14.99 -10.16 -0.11
CA ASP A 54 -14.71 -11.59 -0.28
C ASP A 54 -13.25 -11.95 0.09
N CYS A 55 -12.43 -10.94 0.39
CA CYS A 55 -11.03 -11.12 0.76
C CYS A 55 -10.87 -11.37 2.27
N ASN A 56 -9.97 -12.28 2.64
CA ASN A 56 -9.67 -12.57 4.04
C ASN A 56 -8.45 -11.76 4.50
N PHE A 57 -8.68 -10.83 5.43
CA PHE A 57 -7.64 -9.96 6.02
C PHE A 57 -7.25 -10.35 7.45
N LYS A 58 -7.52 -11.60 7.86
CA LYS A 58 -7.20 -12.09 9.21
C LYS A 58 -5.73 -12.40 9.42
N ASP A 59 -5.01 -12.70 8.34
CA ASP A 59 -3.58 -12.99 8.36
C ASP A 59 -2.78 -11.67 8.25
N ASN A 60 -1.46 -11.74 8.42
CA ASN A 60 -0.57 -10.59 8.19
C ASN A 60 -0.83 -10.02 6.80
N THR A 61 -1.37 -8.81 6.74
CA THR A 61 -1.94 -8.24 5.53
C THR A 61 -1.31 -6.89 5.23
N ALA A 62 -0.87 -6.71 3.99
CA ALA A 62 -0.45 -5.42 3.45
C ALA A 62 -1.43 -4.99 2.35
N ILE A 63 -2.07 -3.83 2.53
CA ILE A 63 -2.98 -3.25 1.54
C ILE A 63 -2.19 -2.25 0.70
N VAL A 64 -2.20 -2.44 -0.61
CA VAL A 64 -1.49 -1.60 -1.56
C VAL A 64 -2.50 -0.73 -2.31
N ILE A 65 -2.33 0.58 -2.19
CA ILE A 65 -3.20 1.58 -2.81
C ILE A 65 -2.39 2.30 -3.88
N GLY A 66 -2.83 2.15 -5.13
CA GLY A 66 -2.24 2.85 -6.27
C GLY A 66 -2.64 4.32 -6.35
N ASN A 67 -2.10 5.02 -7.33
CA ASN A 67 -2.53 6.38 -7.61
C ASN A 67 -4.01 6.41 -8.03
N GLU A 68 -4.78 7.39 -7.56
CA GLU A 68 -6.22 7.49 -7.86
C GLU A 68 -6.55 7.50 -9.36
N ALA A 69 -5.74 8.19 -10.18
CA ALA A 69 -6.00 8.34 -11.61
C ALA A 69 -5.37 7.22 -12.45
N ARG A 70 -4.20 6.71 -12.03
CA ARG A 70 -3.41 5.76 -12.82
C ARG A 70 -3.44 4.32 -12.30
N GLY A 71 -3.90 4.11 -11.08
CA GLY A 71 -3.79 2.82 -10.39
C GLY A 71 -2.33 2.45 -10.09
N MET A 72 -2.10 1.14 -9.91
CA MET A 72 -0.76 0.55 -9.90
C MET A 72 -0.32 0.19 -11.31
N SER A 73 1.00 0.17 -11.54
CA SER A 73 1.54 -0.33 -12.80
C SER A 73 1.31 -1.85 -12.92
N LYS A 74 1.34 -2.39 -14.15
CA LYS A 74 1.19 -3.83 -14.36
C LYS A 74 2.31 -4.62 -13.67
N ASP A 75 3.54 -4.13 -13.77
CA ASP A 75 4.71 -4.74 -13.12
C ASP A 75 4.54 -4.81 -11.59
N ASP A 76 4.00 -3.76 -10.97
CA ASP A 76 3.75 -3.75 -9.52
C ASP A 76 2.59 -4.67 -9.10
N ILE A 77 1.59 -4.85 -9.96
CA ILE A 77 0.48 -5.78 -9.71
C ILE A 77 0.98 -7.23 -9.74
N GLU A 78 1.91 -7.57 -10.66
CA GLU A 78 2.52 -8.90 -10.71
C GLU A 78 3.39 -9.21 -9.47
N LEU A 79 3.87 -8.16 -8.79
CA LEU A 79 4.61 -8.28 -7.55
C LEU A 79 3.73 -8.43 -6.32
N CYS A 80 2.41 -8.32 -6.43
CA CYS A 80 1.46 -8.59 -5.34
C CYS A 80 1.13 -10.08 -5.28
#